data_AF-A0A0W1KRS5-F1
#
_entry.id   AF-A0A0W1KRS5-F1
#
_cell.length_a   1.000
_cell.length_b   1.000
_cell.length_c   1.000
_cell.angle_alpha   90.00
_cell.angle_beta   90.00
_cell.angle_gamma   90.00
#
_symmetry.space_group_name_H-M   'P 1'
#
loop_
_entity.id
_entity.type
_entity.pdbx_description
1 polymer ?
#
loop_
_entity_poly.entity_id
_entity_poly.type
_entity_poly.pdbx_seq_one_letter_code
_entity_poly.pdbx_strand_id
1 'polypeptide(L)'
;MIVRHIIEDLESVFESLPISKEFDVAFACYSDDDSGNVEFRTFEAFHWDDDEEFFLVPSGCGKHYSLDTTKFTAESFLTALKSAVNDKVSDYCAYARARIKIAKDGSVASLNSPLWGTGYHEQERLLYFYHGKQPESVTIQGA
;
A
#
# COMPACT_ATOMS: atom_id res chain seq x y z
N MET A 1 3.33 -7.11 7.27
CA MET A 1 2.17 -7.66 6.54
C MET A 1 2.67 -8.37 5.29
N ILE A 2 2.07 -9.49 4.89
CA ILE A 2 2.36 -10.14 3.61
C ILE A 2 1.27 -9.82 2.57
N VAL A 3 1.52 -10.10 1.30
CA VAL A 3 0.57 -9.81 0.21
C VAL A 3 -0.79 -10.49 0.42
N ARG A 4 -0.83 -11.73 0.94
CA ARG A 4 -2.09 -12.42 1.25
C ARG A 4 -2.97 -11.64 2.22
N HIS A 5 -2.38 -11.03 3.26
CA HIS A 5 -3.14 -10.25 4.22
C HIS A 5 -3.75 -9.00 3.57
N ILE A 6 -3.11 -8.39 2.57
CA ILE A 6 -3.70 -7.27 1.81
C ILE A 6 -4.99 -7.74 1.12
N ILE A 7 -4.93 -8.91 0.49
CA ILE A 7 -6.08 -9.51 -0.20
C ILE A 7 -7.21 -9.78 0.80
N GLU A 8 -6.90 -10.47 1.89
CA GLU A 8 -7.86 -10.84 2.93
C GLU A 8 -8.50 -9.61 3.60
N ASP A 9 -7.70 -8.60 3.94
CA ASP A 9 -8.17 -7.35 4.54
C ASP A 9 -9.12 -6.61 3.60
N LEU A 10 -8.78 -6.50 2.30
CA LEU A 10 -9.63 -5.85 1.31
C LEU A 10 -10.97 -6.57 1.14
N GLU A 11 -10.95 -7.91 1.07
CA GLU A 11 -12.18 -8.70 0.97
C GLU A 11 -13.07 -8.53 2.20
N SER A 12 -12.47 -8.57 3.41
CA SER A 12 -13.19 -8.34 4.67
C SER A 12 -13.81 -6.93 4.75
N VAL A 13 -13.08 -5.90 4.30
CA VAL A 13 -13.60 -4.53 4.22
C VAL A 13 -14.73 -4.42 3.19
N PHE A 14 -14.67 -5.13 2.06
CA PHE A 14 -15.74 -5.13 1.05
C PHE A 14 -17.00 -5.84 1.51
N GLU A 15 -16.87 -6.87 2.35
CA GLU A 15 -18.01 -7.56 2.95
C GLU A 15 -18.72 -6.67 3.99
N SER A 16 -17.94 -5.99 4.84
CA SER A 16 -18.48 -5.13 5.91
C SER A 16 -18.93 -3.75 5.42
N LEU A 17 -18.28 -3.20 4.39
CA LEU A 17 -18.57 -1.89 3.82
C LEU A 17 -18.50 -1.95 2.27
N PRO A 18 -19.55 -2.43 1.57
CA PRO A 18 -19.50 -2.64 0.11
C PRO A 18 -19.17 -1.40 -0.73
N ILE A 19 -19.54 -0.21 -0.27
CA ILE A 19 -19.24 1.06 -0.96
C ILE A 19 -17.73 1.35 -1.03
N SER A 20 -16.92 0.73 -0.16
CA SER A 20 -15.46 0.89 -0.14
C SER A 20 -14.77 0.36 -1.39
N LYS A 21 -15.42 -0.48 -2.20
CA LYS A 21 -14.93 -0.92 -3.52
C LYS A 21 -14.59 0.24 -4.45
N GLU A 22 -15.31 1.35 -4.29
CA GLU A 22 -15.14 2.58 -5.07
C GLU A 22 -14.15 3.57 -4.43
N PHE A 23 -13.57 3.26 -3.27
CA PHE A 23 -12.64 4.15 -2.58
C PHE A 23 -11.29 4.18 -3.30
N ASP A 24 -10.62 5.32 -3.27
CA ASP A 24 -9.24 5.43 -3.72
C ASP A 24 -8.33 4.68 -2.71
N VAL A 25 -7.21 4.15 -3.19
CA VAL A 25 -6.24 3.43 -2.34
C VAL A 25 -4.99 4.26 -2.03
N ALA A 26 -4.54 4.20 -0.78
CA ALA A 26 -3.45 5.04 -0.28
C ALA A 26 -2.56 4.38 0.78
N PHE A 27 -1.52 5.11 1.17
CA PHE A 27 -0.71 4.89 2.36
C PHE A 27 -1.08 5.89 3.44
N ALA A 28 -1.01 5.48 4.70
CA ALA A 28 -0.95 6.39 5.83
C ALA A 28 0.52 6.75 6.15
N CYS A 29 0.93 7.95 5.78
CA CYS A 29 2.27 8.49 6.05
C CYS A 29 2.24 9.27 7.37
N TYR A 30 2.85 8.71 8.41
CA TYR A 30 3.04 9.41 9.68
C TYR A 30 4.14 10.46 9.54
N SER A 31 3.92 11.63 10.14
CA SER A 31 4.96 12.64 10.26
C SER A 31 6.07 12.19 11.20
N ASP A 32 7.32 12.53 10.87
CA ASP A 32 8.52 12.17 11.66
C ASP A 32 8.64 12.98 12.98
N ASP A 33 7.70 13.87 13.27
CA ASP A 33 7.74 14.83 14.38
C ASP A 33 6.97 14.39 15.64
N ASP A 34 6.57 13.11 15.70
CA ASP A 34 5.76 12.52 16.77
C ASP A 34 4.41 13.24 17.03
N SER A 35 3.96 14.12 16.12
CA SER A 35 2.68 14.82 16.27
C SER A 35 1.47 13.90 16.07
N GLY A 36 1.68 12.70 15.54
CA GLY A 36 0.62 11.76 15.19
C GLY A 36 -0.17 12.17 13.95
N ASN A 37 0.27 13.20 13.21
CA ASN A 37 -0.36 13.60 11.97
C ASN A 37 -0.15 12.52 10.90
N VAL A 38 -1.24 12.17 10.21
CA VAL A 38 -1.25 11.22 9.11
C VAL A 38 -1.57 11.95 7.83
N GLU A 39 -0.66 11.89 6.86
CA GLU A 39 -0.91 12.30 5.49
C GLU A 39 -1.24 11.07 4.65
N PHE A 40 -2.29 11.14 3.85
CA PHE A 40 -2.62 10.05 2.92
C PHE A 40 -1.98 10.27 1.56
N ARG A 41 -1.25 9.26 1.08
CA ARG A 41 -0.64 9.29 -0.24
C ARG A 41 -1.11 8.13 -1.10
N THR A 42 -1.77 8.43 -2.21
CA THR A 42 -2.23 7.38 -3.14
C THR A 42 -1.06 6.65 -3.81
N PHE A 43 -1.33 5.44 -4.29
CA PHE A 43 -0.38 4.65 -5.07
C PHE A 43 -0.96 4.26 -6.43
N GLU A 44 -0.09 4.03 -7.41
CA GLU A 44 -0.47 3.89 -8.82
C GLU A 44 0.07 2.62 -9.49
N ALA A 45 0.92 1.86 -8.81
CA ALA A 45 1.51 0.63 -9.33
C ALA A 45 1.96 -0.27 -8.17
N PHE A 46 2.22 -1.54 -8.50
CA PHE A 46 2.89 -2.47 -7.63
C PHE A 46 3.85 -3.38 -8.40
N HIS A 47 4.87 -3.89 -7.73
CA HIS A 47 5.80 -4.87 -8.29
C HIS A 47 6.45 -5.70 -7.18
N TRP A 48 7.20 -6.74 -7.52
CA TRP A 48 7.99 -7.52 -6.58
C TRP A 48 9.37 -7.81 -7.18
N ASP A 49 10.30 -8.30 -6.37
CA ASP A 49 11.64 -8.70 -6.79
C ASP A 49 12.05 -10.09 -6.25
N ASP A 50 13.30 -10.45 -6.48
CA ASP A 50 13.87 -11.75 -6.12
C ASP A 50 14.17 -11.89 -4.62
N ASP A 51 14.13 -10.77 -3.85
CA ASP A 51 14.37 -10.74 -2.41
C ASP A 51 13.10 -11.05 -1.59
N GLU A 52 12.05 -11.56 -2.25
CA GLU A 52 10.75 -11.88 -1.66
C GLU A 52 10.03 -10.65 -1.07
N GLU A 53 10.29 -9.49 -1.66
CA GLU A 53 9.66 -8.22 -1.32
C GLU A 53 8.61 -7.82 -2.37
N PHE A 54 7.46 -7.34 -1.90
CA PHE A 54 6.40 -6.76 -2.71
C PHE A 54 6.28 -5.27 -2.38
N PHE A 55 6.17 -4.44 -3.41
CA PHE A 55 6.17 -2.99 -3.27
C PHE A 55 4.91 -2.37 -3.84
N LEU A 56 4.27 -1.53 -3.04
CA LEU A 56 3.32 -0.54 -3.50
C LEU A 56 4.06 0.75 -3.84
N VAL A 57 3.78 1.32 -5.02
CA VAL A 57 4.50 2.46 -5.59
C VAL A 57 3.61 3.72 -5.57
N PRO A 58 4.00 4.79 -4.87
CA PRO A 58 3.22 6.02 -4.79
C PRO A 58 2.90 6.64 -6.14
N SER A 59 1.79 7.37 -6.18
CA SER A 59 1.38 8.13 -7.36
C SER A 59 2.47 9.10 -7.84
N GLY A 60 2.63 9.18 -9.16
CA GLY A 60 3.67 9.94 -9.85
C GLY A 60 5.05 9.28 -9.89
N CYS A 61 5.23 8.10 -9.29
CA CYS A 61 6.53 7.44 -9.16
C CYS A 61 6.71 6.18 -10.01
N GLY A 62 5.66 5.56 -10.54
CA GLY A 62 5.76 4.31 -11.32
C GLY A 62 6.62 4.46 -12.59
N LYS A 63 6.60 5.65 -13.22
CA LYS A 63 7.45 5.99 -14.36
C LYS A 63 8.96 5.82 -14.09
N HIS A 64 9.39 5.93 -12.84
CA HIS A 64 10.80 5.79 -12.45
C HIS A 64 11.23 4.32 -12.33
N TYR A 65 10.27 3.39 -12.31
CA TYR A 65 10.48 1.95 -12.26
C TYR A 65 10.09 1.27 -13.58
N SER A 66 9.79 2.04 -14.64
CA SER A 66 9.28 1.52 -15.92
C SER A 66 8.02 0.67 -15.74
N LEU A 67 7.16 1.02 -14.78
CA LEU A 67 5.91 0.33 -14.50
C LEU A 67 4.75 1.02 -15.22
N ASP A 68 3.79 0.21 -15.67
CA ASP A 68 2.48 0.71 -16.07
C ASP A 68 1.76 1.29 -14.85
N THR A 69 1.29 2.52 -14.98
CA THR A 69 0.62 3.23 -13.89
C THR A 69 -0.89 3.26 -14.11
N THR A 70 -1.64 3.13 -13.03
CA THR A 70 -3.10 3.18 -13.05
C THR A 70 -3.59 3.86 -11.78
N LYS A 71 -4.59 4.74 -11.90
CA LYS A 71 -5.31 5.22 -10.72
C LYS A 71 -6.22 4.09 -10.24
N PHE A 72 -5.90 3.52 -9.09
CA PHE A 72 -6.66 2.42 -8.52
C PHE A 72 -7.85 2.91 -7.68
N THR A 73 -8.98 2.23 -7.85
CA THR A 73 -9.95 2.06 -6.77
C THR A 73 -9.58 0.80 -5.98
N ALA A 74 -10.16 0.61 -4.80
CA ALA A 74 -9.91 -0.60 -4.00
C ALA A 74 -10.25 -1.88 -4.78
N GLU A 75 -11.37 -1.90 -5.52
CA GLU A 75 -11.77 -3.07 -6.32
C GLU A 75 -10.82 -3.32 -7.50
N SER A 76 -10.42 -2.26 -8.23
CA SER A 76 -9.51 -2.44 -9.37
C SER A 76 -8.11 -2.84 -8.91
N PHE A 77 -7.67 -2.35 -7.73
CA PHE A 77 -6.44 -2.79 -7.10
C PHE A 77 -6.51 -4.27 -6.71
N LEU A 78 -7.56 -4.70 -6.00
CA LEU A 78 -7.71 -6.11 -5.61
C LEU A 78 -7.74 -7.04 -6.83
N THR A 79 -8.45 -6.64 -7.88
CA THR A 79 -8.54 -7.40 -9.14
C THR A 79 -7.17 -7.50 -9.81
N ALA A 80 -6.45 -6.39 -9.92
CA ALA A 80 -5.10 -6.39 -10.50
C ALA A 80 -4.14 -7.25 -9.67
N LEU A 81 -4.21 -7.16 -8.34
CA LEU A 81 -3.39 -7.94 -7.42
C LEU A 81 -3.63 -9.44 -7.62
N LYS A 82 -4.88 -9.89 -7.52
CA LYS A 82 -5.27 -11.30 -7.71
C LYS A 82 -4.93 -11.86 -9.10
N SER A 83 -4.92 -11.00 -10.12
CA SER A 83 -4.53 -11.41 -11.48
C SER A 83 -3.02 -11.53 -11.67
N ALA A 84 -2.23 -10.80 -10.88
CA ALA A 84 -0.78 -10.71 -11.07
C ALA A 84 0.00 -11.66 -10.16
N VAL A 85 -0.46 -11.87 -8.92
CA VAL A 85 0.28 -12.64 -7.91
C VAL A 85 -0.09 -14.12 -7.98
N ASN A 86 0.91 -14.97 -7.73
CA ASN A 86 0.73 -16.41 -7.53
C ASN A 86 0.89 -16.76 -6.04
N ASP A 87 0.77 -18.05 -5.70
CA ASP A 87 0.89 -18.52 -4.32
C ASP A 87 2.21 -18.11 -3.65
N LYS A 88 3.33 -18.13 -4.41
CA LYS A 88 4.64 -17.73 -3.89
C LYS A 88 4.68 -16.24 -3.54
N VAL A 89 4.27 -15.39 -4.47
CA VAL A 89 4.27 -13.92 -4.27
C VAL A 89 3.26 -13.52 -3.20
N SER A 90 2.20 -14.31 -3.00
CA SER A 90 1.22 -14.06 -1.92
C SER A 90 1.84 -14.13 -0.52
N ASP A 91 2.97 -14.82 -0.35
CA ASP A 91 3.68 -14.92 0.92
C ASP A 91 4.80 -13.86 1.09
N TYR A 92 5.01 -12.98 0.10
CA TYR A 92 6.06 -11.95 0.16
C TYR A 92 5.73 -10.86 1.18
N CYS A 93 6.77 -10.31 1.81
CA CYS A 93 6.63 -9.15 2.68
C CYS A 93 6.23 -7.92 1.87
N ALA A 94 5.17 -7.23 2.29
CA ALA A 94 4.67 -6.06 1.59
C ALA A 94 5.24 -4.75 2.18
N TYR A 95 5.66 -3.86 1.30
CA TYR A 95 6.28 -2.58 1.61
C TYR A 95 5.64 -1.43 0.83
N ALA A 96 5.61 -0.25 1.43
CA ALA A 96 5.45 1.01 0.72
C ALA A 96 6.81 1.53 0.26
N ARG A 97 6.91 2.02 -0.99
CA ARG A 97 8.03 2.90 -1.40
C ARG A 97 7.85 4.28 -0.77
N ALA A 98 8.09 4.37 0.54
CA ALA A 98 7.74 5.53 1.38
C ALA A 98 8.43 6.83 0.95
N ARG A 99 9.71 6.75 0.56
CA ARG A 99 10.44 7.89 -0.04
C ARG A 99 11.19 7.43 -1.28
N ILE A 100 11.21 8.29 -2.29
CA ILE A 100 11.90 8.04 -3.56
C ILE A 100 12.75 9.26 -3.86
N LYS A 101 14.03 9.02 -4.13
CA LYS A 101 15.00 10.04 -4.56
C LYS A 101 15.54 9.65 -5.92
N ILE A 102 15.36 10.54 -6.89
CA ILE A 102 15.90 10.38 -8.24
C ILE A 102 17.20 11.16 -8.33
N ALA A 103 18.30 10.46 -8.62
CA ALA A 103 19.59 11.09 -8.85
C ALA A 103 19.67 11.72 -10.25
N LYS A 104 20.69 12.56 -10.48
CA LYS A 104 20.87 13.28 -11.76
C LYS A 104 21.12 12.35 -12.94
N ASP A 105 21.67 11.17 -12.69
CA ASP A 105 21.91 10.13 -13.70
C ASP A 105 20.68 9.25 -13.98
N GLY A 106 19.54 9.55 -13.34
CA GLY A 106 18.31 8.79 -13.46
C GLY A 106 18.20 7.59 -12.52
N SER A 107 19.23 7.30 -11.71
CA SER A 107 19.15 6.22 -10.72
C SER A 107 18.12 6.55 -9.63
N VAL A 108 17.43 5.51 -9.16
CA VAL A 108 16.34 5.62 -8.19
C VAL A 108 16.80 4.98 -6.89
N ALA A 109 16.84 5.78 -5.83
CA ALA A 109 16.98 5.27 -4.47
C ALA A 109 15.61 5.35 -3.78
N SER A 110 15.20 4.27 -3.12
CA SER A 110 13.96 4.27 -2.34
C SER A 110 14.21 3.84 -0.91
N LEU A 111 13.51 4.51 0.01
CA LEU A 111 13.31 4.02 1.36
C LEU A 111 12.01 3.21 1.38
N ASN A 112 12.14 1.91 1.65
CA ASN A 112 11.03 0.99 1.78
C ASN A 112 10.57 0.96 3.24
N SER A 113 9.26 0.96 3.46
CA SER A 113 8.67 0.85 4.80
C SER A 113 7.71 -0.32 4.85
N PRO A 114 7.85 -1.25 5.81
CA PRO A 114 7.00 -2.43 5.88
C PRO A 114 5.57 -2.01 6.15
N LEU A 115 4.62 -2.62 5.45
CA LEU A 115 3.20 -2.43 5.74
C LEU A 115 2.83 -3.26 6.98
N TRP A 116 1.94 -2.73 7.82
CA TRP A 116 1.56 -3.39 9.07
C TRP A 116 0.05 -3.46 9.34
N GLY A 117 -0.79 -2.82 8.52
CA GLY A 117 -2.23 -3.00 8.60
C GLY A 117 -3.02 -2.22 7.56
N THR A 118 -4.33 -2.39 7.58
CA THR A 118 -5.29 -1.77 6.67
C THR A 118 -6.29 -0.94 7.46
N GLY A 119 -6.69 0.21 6.91
CA GLY A 119 -7.73 1.08 7.47
C GLY A 119 -8.56 1.71 6.36
N TYR A 120 -9.66 2.36 6.72
CA TYR A 120 -10.47 3.12 5.78
C TYR A 120 -10.97 4.42 6.41
N HIS A 121 -11.29 5.39 5.56
CA HIS A 121 -11.84 6.68 5.94
C HIS A 121 -13.05 6.97 5.04
N GLU A 122 -14.27 6.80 5.55
CA GLU A 122 -15.49 6.86 4.74
C GLU A 122 -15.73 8.24 4.12
N GLN A 123 -15.49 9.32 4.88
CA GLN A 123 -15.75 10.69 4.43
C GLN A 123 -14.83 11.09 3.26
N GLU A 124 -13.53 10.81 3.39
CA GLU A 124 -12.53 11.01 2.33
C GLU A 124 -12.60 9.93 1.24
N ARG A 125 -13.42 8.88 1.41
CA ARG A 125 -13.55 7.73 0.51
C ARG A 125 -12.19 7.10 0.19
N LEU A 126 -11.43 6.79 1.25
CA LEU A 126 -10.10 6.20 1.16
C LEU A 126 -10.06 4.83 1.84
N LEU A 127 -9.37 3.89 1.22
CA LEU A 127 -8.86 2.68 1.86
C LEU A 127 -7.34 2.76 1.84
N TYR A 128 -6.71 2.61 2.99
CA TYR A 128 -5.29 2.90 3.12
C TYR A 128 -4.54 1.84 3.92
N PHE A 129 -3.25 1.71 3.62
CA PHE A 129 -2.34 0.82 4.31
C PHE A 129 -1.41 1.61 5.22
N TYR A 130 -1.29 1.16 6.46
CA TYR A 130 -0.31 1.69 7.37
C TYR A 130 1.08 1.12 7.07
N HIS A 131 2.11 1.95 7.19
CA HIS A 131 3.49 1.54 6.95
C HIS A 131 4.48 2.14 7.97
N GLY A 132 5.69 1.60 8.00
CA GLY A 132 6.78 2.09 8.86
C GLY A 132 6.76 1.42 10.23
N LYS A 133 7.11 2.17 11.29
CA LYS A 133 7.12 1.64 12.65
C LYS A 133 5.68 1.54 13.16
N GLN A 134 5.25 0.32 13.48
CA GLN A 134 3.98 0.11 14.16
C GLN A 134 4.06 0.73 15.57
N PRO A 135 3.12 1.61 15.96
CA PRO A 135 3.09 2.14 17.32
C PRO A 135 2.81 1.02 18.33
N GLU A 136 3.54 0.99 19.44
CA GLU A 136 3.43 -0.05 20.48
C GLU A 136 2.03 -0.14 21.13
N SER A 137 1.20 0.90 20.97
CA SER A 137 -0.13 1.04 21.57
C SER A 137 -1.30 0.70 20.64
N VAL A 138 -1.07 0.44 19.35
CA VAL A 138 -2.15 0.08 18.42
C VAL A 138 -2.38 -1.43 18.49
N THR A 139 -3.23 -1.84 19.43
CA THR A 139 -3.93 -3.12 19.31
C THR A 139 -4.93 -2.94 18.17
N ILE A 140 -4.66 -3.50 17.00
CA ILE A 140 -5.71 -3.65 15.98
C ILE A 140 -6.74 -4.58 16.63
N GLN A 141 -7.86 -4.01 17.07
CA GLN A 141 -9.02 -4.80 17.46
C GLN A 141 -9.53 -5.47 16.19
N GLY A 142 -9.07 -6.69 15.94
CA GLY A 142 -9.74 -7.60 15.03
C GLY A 142 -11.15 -7.81 15.56
N ALA A 143 -12.13 -7.37 14.78
CA ALA A 143 -13.51 -7.84 14.87
C ALA A 143 -13.62 -9.19 14.14
#